data_AF-A0A2N9X6C2-F1
#
_entry.id   AF-A0A2N9X6C2-F1
#
_cell.length_a   1.000
_cell.length_b   1.000
_cell.length_c   1.000
_cell.angle_alpha   90.00
_cell.angle_beta   90.00
_cell.angle_gamma   90.00
#
_symmetry.space_group_name_H-M   'P 1'
#
loop_
_entity.id
_entity.type
_entity.pdbx_description
1 polymer ?
#
loop_
_entity_poly.entity_id
_entity_poly.type
_entity_poly.pdbx_seq_one_letter_code
_entity_poly.pdbx_strand_id
1 'polypeptide(L)'
;MKKKEVELPLSLLAEKGVWGQMLEDFKKQCPNGSAPISEVLSNLQKPASTSYKYVGLAIWIIKNFPPTQEPLVLNEPTRKVIFWNGDVTINCDIDGKYLVVVNGKLKIKGKVKLIDNTRIWAKIVKAKILELYYTSVVIEAKKEVKAINIVLYDFAEIWARGKVEAPNIATNDLSGIYDKVN
;
A
#
# COMPACT_ATOMS: atom_id res chain seq x y z
N MET A 1 -7.08 23.50 -9.83
CA MET A 1 -8.29 22.72 -10.18
C MET A 1 -8.33 21.49 -9.28
N LYS A 2 -9.30 21.39 -8.35
CA LYS A 2 -9.50 20.13 -7.59
C LYS A 2 -9.84 19.04 -8.60
N LYS A 3 -9.10 17.94 -8.63
CA LYS A 3 -9.46 16.81 -9.50
C LYS A 3 -10.81 16.30 -9.02
N LYS A 4 -11.79 16.27 -9.93
CA LYS A 4 -13.09 15.66 -9.65
C LYS A 4 -12.84 14.20 -9.28
N GLU A 5 -13.46 13.76 -8.20
CA GLU A 5 -13.39 12.36 -7.79
C GLU A 5 -13.92 11.46 -8.91
N VAL A 6 -13.27 10.32 -9.11
CA VAL A 6 -13.66 9.36 -10.14
C VAL A 6 -14.70 8.41 -9.54
N GLU A 7 -15.84 8.32 -10.21
CA GLU A 7 -16.85 7.30 -9.98
C GLU A 7 -16.40 5.97 -10.59
N LEU A 8 -16.61 4.87 -9.86
CA LEU A 8 -16.33 3.51 -10.32
C LEU A 8 -17.62 2.74 -10.58
N PRO A 9 -18.27 2.88 -11.74
CA PRO A 9 -19.35 1.99 -12.12
C PRO A 9 -18.83 0.59 -12.49
N LEU A 10 -19.64 -0.44 -12.28
CA LEU A 10 -19.34 -1.83 -12.66
C LEU A 10 -18.89 -1.97 -14.11
N SER A 11 -19.51 -1.23 -15.03
CA SER A 11 -19.16 -1.22 -16.45
C SER A 11 -17.71 -0.80 -16.68
N LEU A 12 -17.24 0.25 -16.01
CA LEU A 12 -15.87 0.73 -16.10
C LEU A 12 -14.85 -0.28 -15.53
N LEU A 13 -15.22 -0.97 -14.45
CA LEU A 13 -14.39 -2.03 -13.88
C LEU A 13 -14.24 -3.19 -14.86
N ALA A 14 -15.34 -3.64 -15.46
CA ALA A 14 -15.34 -4.71 -16.46
C ALA A 14 -14.54 -4.31 -17.71
N GLU A 15 -14.74 -3.09 -18.23
CA GLU A 15 -14.00 -2.55 -19.38
C GLU A 15 -12.49 -2.54 -19.16
N LYS A 16 -12.05 -2.20 -17.94
CA LYS A 16 -10.63 -2.18 -17.56
C LYS A 16 -10.08 -3.56 -17.16
N GLY A 17 -10.85 -4.63 -17.38
CA GLY A 17 -10.40 -6.00 -17.14
C GLY A 17 -10.45 -6.44 -15.68
N VAL A 18 -11.39 -5.92 -14.87
CA VAL A 18 -11.80 -6.56 -13.61
C VAL A 18 -12.83 -7.63 -13.94
N TRP A 19 -12.58 -8.86 -13.53
CA TRP A 19 -13.47 -10.00 -13.80
C TRP A 19 -13.48 -10.99 -12.62
N GLY A 20 -14.42 -11.93 -12.68
CA GLY A 20 -14.58 -13.00 -11.70
C GLY A 20 -14.75 -12.48 -10.26
N GLN A 21 -13.98 -13.03 -9.34
CA GLN A 21 -14.13 -12.76 -7.90
C GLN A 21 -13.95 -11.29 -7.53
N MET A 22 -13.11 -10.53 -8.23
CA MET A 22 -12.91 -9.10 -7.92
C MET A 22 -14.16 -8.27 -8.23
N LEU A 23 -14.88 -8.60 -9.30
CA LEU A 23 -16.13 -7.91 -9.64
C LEU A 23 -17.23 -8.25 -8.62
N GLU A 24 -17.30 -9.51 -8.19
CA GLU A 24 -18.24 -9.95 -7.15
C GLU A 24 -17.92 -9.33 -5.78
N ASP A 25 -16.64 -9.21 -5.44
CA ASP A 25 -16.21 -8.51 -4.22
C ASP A 25 -16.58 -7.02 -4.27
N PHE A 26 -16.43 -6.36 -5.44
CA PHE A 26 -16.88 -4.98 -5.63
C PHE A 26 -18.39 -4.85 -5.44
N LYS A 27 -19.22 -5.69 -6.10
CA LYS A 27 -20.68 -5.67 -5.96
C LYS A 27 -21.13 -5.79 -4.50
N LYS A 28 -20.47 -6.66 -3.72
CA LYS A 28 -20.75 -6.83 -2.29
C LYS A 28 -20.45 -5.59 -1.47
N GLN A 29 -19.40 -4.85 -1.82
CA GLN A 29 -19.04 -3.61 -1.12
C GLN A 29 -19.80 -2.38 -1.64
N CYS A 30 -20.31 -2.43 -2.87
CA CYS A 30 -21.00 -1.33 -3.56
C CYS A 30 -22.26 -1.85 -4.25
N PRO A 31 -23.34 -2.14 -3.48
CA PRO A 31 -24.54 -2.81 -4.00
C PRO A 31 -25.29 -2.00 -5.07
N ASN A 32 -25.13 -0.66 -5.07
CA ASN A 32 -25.71 0.22 -6.09
C ASN A 32 -24.98 0.14 -7.44
N GLY A 33 -23.93 -0.69 -7.55
CA GLY A 33 -23.19 -0.91 -8.80
C GLY A 33 -22.26 0.24 -9.21
N SER A 34 -22.18 1.30 -8.39
CA SER A 34 -21.22 2.40 -8.53
C SER A 34 -20.95 3.04 -7.19
N ALA A 35 -19.73 3.57 -7.03
CA ALA A 35 -19.34 4.42 -5.90
C ALA A 35 -18.06 5.20 -6.25
N PRO A 36 -17.80 6.34 -5.59
CA PRO A 36 -16.54 7.07 -5.71
C PRO A 36 -15.34 6.22 -5.25
N ILE A 37 -14.16 6.44 -5.83
CA ILE A 37 -12.93 5.70 -5.44
C ILE A 37 -12.70 5.74 -3.92
N SER A 38 -12.88 6.89 -3.26
CA SER A 38 -12.63 6.99 -1.82
C SER A 38 -13.54 6.08 -1.00
N GLU A 39 -14.82 6.00 -1.38
CA GLU A 39 -15.81 5.15 -0.73
C GLU A 39 -15.48 3.67 -0.94
N VAL A 40 -15.17 3.28 -2.18
CA VAL A 40 -14.79 1.90 -2.50
C VAL A 40 -13.57 1.46 -1.68
N LEU A 41 -12.51 2.29 -1.64
CA LEU A 41 -11.31 1.97 -0.86
C LEU A 41 -11.60 1.90 0.63
N SER A 42 -12.42 2.81 1.16
CA SER A 42 -12.86 2.80 2.57
C SER A 42 -13.60 1.51 2.92
N ASN A 43 -14.56 1.11 2.09
CA ASN A 43 -15.37 -0.10 2.28
C ASN A 43 -14.51 -1.36 2.22
N LEU A 44 -13.44 -1.38 1.42
CA LEU A 44 -12.51 -2.51 1.33
C LEU A 44 -11.60 -2.66 2.55
N GLN A 45 -11.36 -1.61 3.34
CA GLN A 45 -10.40 -1.70 4.46
C GLN A 45 -10.84 -2.71 5.54
N LYS A 46 -12.13 -2.74 5.89
CA LYS A 46 -12.65 -3.65 6.93
C LYS A 46 -12.51 -5.12 6.53
N PRO A 47 -13.00 -5.58 5.36
CA PRO A 47 -12.85 -6.97 4.99
C PRO A 47 -11.41 -7.34 4.60
N ALA A 48 -10.56 -6.37 4.21
CA ALA A 48 -9.14 -6.60 4.00
C ALA A 48 -8.35 -6.91 5.27
N SER A 49 -8.86 -6.59 6.47
CA SER A 49 -8.19 -6.95 7.72
C SER A 49 -8.27 -8.45 8.04
N THR A 50 -9.19 -9.16 7.39
CA THR A 50 -9.41 -10.61 7.57
C THR A 50 -9.11 -11.42 6.31
N SER A 51 -9.02 -10.79 5.14
CA SER A 51 -8.78 -11.51 3.88
C SER A 51 -8.02 -10.68 2.84
N TYR A 52 -6.93 -11.25 2.33
CA TYR A 52 -6.07 -10.62 1.32
C TYR A 52 -6.73 -10.36 -0.03
N LYS A 53 -7.84 -11.04 -0.36
CA LYS A 53 -8.48 -10.87 -1.68
C LYS A 53 -8.92 -9.42 -1.93
N TYR A 54 -9.34 -8.70 -0.88
CA TYR A 54 -9.74 -7.30 -0.96
C TYR A 54 -8.55 -6.35 -1.16
N VAL A 55 -7.35 -6.75 -0.73
CA VAL A 55 -6.10 -6.02 -1.01
C VAL A 55 -5.81 -6.02 -2.51
N GLY A 56 -6.11 -7.13 -3.21
CA GLY A 56 -5.95 -7.25 -4.66
C GLY A 56 -6.77 -6.21 -5.43
N LEU A 57 -8.06 -6.06 -5.07
CA LEU A 57 -8.93 -5.06 -5.67
C LEU A 57 -8.46 -3.63 -5.35
N ALA A 58 -8.05 -3.35 -4.11
CA ALA A 58 -7.51 -2.04 -3.74
C ALA A 58 -6.24 -1.68 -4.53
N ILE A 59 -5.29 -2.62 -4.65
CA ILE A 59 -4.09 -2.46 -5.47
C ILE A 59 -4.46 -2.24 -6.94
N TRP A 60 -5.43 -2.98 -7.47
CA TRP A 60 -5.88 -2.82 -8.85
C TRP A 60 -6.46 -1.42 -9.11
N ILE A 61 -7.35 -0.93 -8.24
CA ILE A 61 -7.92 0.42 -8.33
C ILE A 61 -6.80 1.46 -8.33
N ILE A 62 -5.91 1.38 -7.34
CA ILE A 62 -4.80 2.31 -7.18
C ILE A 62 -3.80 2.25 -8.36
N LYS A 63 -3.65 1.09 -9.02
CA LYS A 63 -2.80 0.95 -10.22
C LYS A 63 -3.40 1.59 -11.47
N ASN A 64 -4.73 1.59 -11.60
CA ASN A 64 -5.43 1.93 -12.84
C ASN A 64 -6.03 3.35 -12.86
N PHE A 65 -6.09 4.02 -11.71
CA PHE A 65 -6.65 5.36 -11.62
C PHE A 65 -5.60 6.37 -11.13
N PRO A 66 -5.68 7.64 -11.56
CA PRO A 66 -4.82 8.69 -11.01
C PRO A 66 -5.18 8.97 -9.54
N PRO A 67 -4.27 9.58 -8.77
CA PRO A 67 -4.59 10.06 -7.43
C PRO A 67 -5.66 11.14 -7.50
N THR A 68 -6.70 10.99 -6.68
CA THR A 68 -7.85 11.91 -6.60
C THR A 68 -8.12 12.42 -5.19
N GLN A 69 -7.60 11.75 -4.15
CA GLN A 69 -7.80 12.16 -2.77
C GLN A 69 -6.70 13.14 -2.33
N GLU A 70 -7.09 14.11 -1.50
CA GLU A 70 -6.14 15.03 -0.86
C GLU A 70 -5.14 14.25 0.02
N PRO A 71 -3.95 14.83 0.30
CA PRO A 71 -2.98 14.20 1.19
C PRO A 71 -3.58 13.89 2.57
N LEU A 72 -3.42 12.64 3.02
CA LEU A 72 -3.83 12.20 4.35
C LEU A 72 -2.68 12.33 5.33
N VAL A 73 -2.93 12.91 6.49
CA VAL A 73 -1.98 12.98 7.61
C VAL A 73 -2.55 12.24 8.80
N LEU A 74 -1.83 11.21 9.27
CA LEU A 74 -2.19 10.41 10.44
C LEU A 74 -1.18 10.68 11.55
N ASN A 75 -1.66 11.17 12.68
CA ASN A 75 -0.84 11.26 13.89
C ASN A 75 -0.67 9.88 14.51
N GLU A 76 -1.74 9.08 14.52
CA GLU A 76 -1.75 7.68 14.92
C GLU A 76 -2.72 6.90 14.01
N PRO A 77 -2.31 5.76 13.42
CA PRO A 77 -3.22 4.89 12.71
C PRO A 77 -4.21 4.23 13.66
N THR A 78 -5.49 4.60 13.57
CA THR A 78 -6.58 3.89 14.28
C THR A 78 -6.89 2.52 13.68
N ARG A 79 -6.34 2.23 12.50
CA ARG A 79 -6.52 0.97 11.76
C ARG A 79 -5.20 0.48 11.19
N LYS A 80 -5.03 -0.84 11.17
CA LYS A 80 -3.87 -1.52 10.57
C LYS A 80 -3.96 -1.67 9.04
N VAL A 81 -5.14 -1.45 8.47
CA VAL A 81 -5.38 -1.45 7.03
C VAL A 81 -5.67 -0.03 6.56
N ILE A 82 -4.88 0.46 5.60
CA ILE A 82 -4.95 1.82 5.06
C ILE A 82 -4.91 1.72 3.54
N PHE A 83 -6.00 2.08 2.88
CA PHE A 83 -6.08 2.23 1.43
C PHE A 83 -6.35 3.68 1.09
N TRP A 84 -5.47 4.30 0.31
CA TRP A 84 -5.58 5.73 0.00
C TRP A 84 -5.18 6.07 -1.43
N ASN A 85 -6.06 6.77 -2.15
CA ASN A 85 -5.83 7.22 -3.52
C ASN A 85 -5.17 8.61 -3.58
N GLY A 86 -4.08 8.80 -2.83
CA GLY A 86 -3.38 10.07 -2.67
C GLY A 86 -2.04 9.88 -1.97
N ASP A 87 -1.46 10.97 -1.48
CA ASP A 87 -0.29 10.91 -0.60
C ASP A 87 -0.70 10.64 0.84
N VAL A 88 0.16 9.97 1.62
CA VAL A 88 -0.06 9.67 3.03
C VAL A 88 1.18 10.03 3.83
N THR A 89 0.99 10.75 4.94
CA THR A 89 2.02 10.97 5.97
C THR A 89 1.58 10.37 7.29
N ILE A 90 2.42 9.52 7.90
CA ILE A 90 2.22 8.96 9.24
C ILE A 90 3.27 9.58 10.16
N ASN A 91 2.84 10.29 11.20
CA ASN A 91 3.72 11.07 12.07
C ASN A 91 4.29 10.27 13.26
N CYS A 92 3.80 9.06 13.51
CA CYS A 92 4.25 8.18 14.59
C CYS A 92 5.00 6.94 14.06
N ASP A 93 5.40 6.10 15.01
CA ASP A 93 5.93 4.77 14.74
C ASP A 93 4.82 3.83 14.25
N ILE A 94 5.22 2.82 13.49
CA ILE A 94 4.35 1.73 13.03
C ILE A 94 5.00 0.44 13.48
N ASP A 95 4.34 -0.29 14.40
CA ASP A 95 4.80 -1.58 14.91
C ASP A 95 3.76 -2.68 14.73
N GLY A 96 4.15 -3.78 14.08
CA GLY A 96 3.36 -4.99 13.93
C GLY A 96 2.85 -5.21 12.51
N LYS A 97 1.69 -5.86 12.41
CA LYS A 97 1.07 -6.24 11.13
C LYS A 97 0.31 -5.09 10.49
N TYR A 98 0.70 -4.64 9.31
CA TYR A 98 0.03 -3.55 8.58
C TYR A 98 -0.20 -3.89 7.11
N LEU A 99 -1.31 -3.39 6.55
CA LEU A 99 -1.60 -3.44 5.13
C LEU A 99 -1.83 -2.02 4.64
N VAL A 100 -0.85 -1.47 3.94
CA VAL A 100 -0.87 -0.07 3.49
C VAL A 100 -0.74 -0.04 1.97
N VAL A 101 -1.76 0.48 1.28
CA VAL A 101 -1.76 0.65 -0.18
C VAL A 101 -2.07 2.09 -0.53
N VAL A 102 -1.12 2.78 -1.14
CA VAL A 102 -1.16 4.23 -1.33
C VAL A 102 -0.86 4.59 -2.78
N ASN A 103 -1.74 5.34 -3.46
CA ASN A 103 -1.51 5.81 -4.84
C ASN A 103 -0.56 7.01 -4.95
N GLY A 104 0.44 7.08 -4.08
CA GLY A 104 1.21 8.29 -3.90
C GLY A 104 2.48 8.03 -3.12
N LYS A 105 2.99 9.09 -2.52
CA LYS A 105 4.08 9.04 -1.58
C LYS A 105 3.52 8.65 -0.21
N LEU A 106 4.10 7.59 0.36
CA LEU A 106 3.96 7.25 1.76
C LEU A 106 5.18 7.77 2.52
N LYS A 107 4.98 8.70 3.44
CA LYS A 107 6.03 9.23 4.34
C LYS A 107 5.72 8.81 5.77
N ILE A 108 6.59 8.02 6.38
CA ILE A 108 6.49 7.64 7.78
C ILE A 108 7.61 8.35 8.52
N LYS A 109 7.27 9.23 9.46
CA LYS A 109 8.26 10.00 10.21
C LYS A 109 8.88 9.19 11.35
N GLY A 110 8.10 8.30 11.96
CA GLY A 110 8.55 7.39 12.98
C GLY A 110 9.34 6.21 12.44
N LYS A 111 9.66 5.30 13.36
CA LYS A 111 10.23 3.98 13.09
C LYS A 111 9.17 3.05 12.51
N VAL A 112 9.56 2.25 11.53
CA VAL A 112 8.70 1.24 10.91
C VAL A 112 9.25 -0.13 11.27
N LYS A 113 8.51 -0.88 12.09
CA LYS A 113 8.80 -2.24 12.48
C LYS A 113 7.66 -3.15 12.02
N LEU A 114 7.90 -3.92 10.96
CA LEU A 114 6.90 -4.76 10.33
C LEU A 114 7.22 -6.22 10.61
N ILE A 115 6.18 -6.97 10.95
CA ILE A 115 6.24 -8.41 11.21
C ILE A 115 5.15 -9.10 10.39
N ASP A 116 5.31 -10.40 10.13
CA ASP A 116 4.35 -11.35 9.54
C ASP A 116 3.25 -10.78 8.64
N ASN A 117 3.06 -11.32 7.43
CA ASN A 117 1.83 -11.07 6.67
C ASN A 117 1.56 -9.55 6.53
N THR A 118 2.62 -8.79 6.27
CA THR A 118 2.56 -7.33 6.16
C THR A 118 2.88 -6.92 4.74
N ARG A 119 2.13 -5.95 4.24
CA ARG A 119 2.37 -5.40 2.91
C ARG A 119 2.25 -3.89 2.91
N ILE A 120 3.30 -3.22 2.48
CA ILE A 120 3.26 -1.81 2.09
C ILE A 120 3.40 -1.73 0.58
N TRP A 121 2.51 -0.98 -0.05
CA TRP A 121 2.55 -0.69 -1.48
C TRP A 121 2.37 0.81 -1.69
N ALA A 122 3.32 1.46 -2.37
CA ALA A 122 3.22 2.88 -2.69
C ALA A 122 3.95 3.24 -4.00
N LYS A 123 3.85 4.49 -4.44
CA LYS A 123 4.76 4.98 -5.50
C LYS A 123 6.16 5.23 -4.94
N ILE A 124 6.22 5.88 -3.79
CA ILE A 124 7.45 6.20 -3.07
C ILE A 124 7.20 5.87 -1.59
N VAL A 125 8.12 5.14 -0.97
CA VAL A 125 8.11 4.90 0.48
C VAL A 125 9.27 5.66 1.10
N LYS A 126 9.00 6.54 2.06
CA LYS A 126 10.03 7.25 2.83
C LYS A 126 9.86 6.95 4.30
N ALA A 127 10.88 6.42 4.94
CA ALA A 127 10.93 6.23 6.39
C ALA A 127 12.30 6.66 6.91
N LYS A 128 12.46 6.87 8.22
CA LYS A 128 13.80 7.02 8.80
C LYS A 128 14.45 5.65 8.99
N ILE A 129 13.68 4.73 9.56
CA ILE A 129 14.11 3.37 9.93
C ILE A 129 13.06 2.40 9.42
N LEU A 130 13.52 1.37 8.71
CA LEU A 130 12.74 0.23 8.25
C LEU A 130 13.34 -1.03 8.89
N GLU A 131 12.58 -1.73 9.71
CA GLU A 131 12.92 -3.04 10.26
C GLU A 131 11.82 -4.02 9.87
N LEU A 132 12.17 -5.04 9.09
CA LEU A 132 11.24 -6.03 8.57
C LEU A 132 11.68 -7.41 9.05
N TYR A 133 10.77 -8.13 9.69
CA TYR A 133 11.04 -9.42 10.33
C TYR A 133 10.08 -10.49 9.83
N TYR A 134 10.53 -11.74 9.84
CA TYR A 134 9.73 -12.93 9.54
C TYR A 134 9.28 -13.04 8.08
N THR A 135 8.46 -14.07 7.84
CA THR A 135 7.98 -14.43 6.52
C THR A 135 6.87 -13.49 6.04
N SER A 136 6.84 -13.26 4.72
CA SER A 136 5.75 -12.54 4.04
C SER A 136 5.60 -11.07 4.45
N VAL A 137 6.70 -10.40 4.81
CA VAL A 137 6.75 -8.94 4.97
C VAL A 137 7.32 -8.32 3.70
N VAL A 138 6.49 -7.55 3.00
CA VAL A 138 6.88 -6.98 1.69
C VAL A 138 6.62 -5.48 1.66
N ILE A 139 7.64 -4.71 1.28
CA ILE A 139 7.50 -3.30 0.87
C ILE A 139 7.71 -3.23 -0.64
N GLU A 140 6.68 -2.82 -1.38
CA GLU A 140 6.75 -2.62 -2.83
C GLU A 140 6.57 -1.13 -3.18
N ALA A 141 7.55 -0.55 -3.87
CA ALA A 141 7.51 0.81 -4.39
C ALA A 141 7.58 0.83 -5.92
N LYS A 142 6.66 1.56 -6.57
CA LYS A 142 6.73 1.74 -8.03
C LYS A 142 7.94 2.57 -8.49
N LYS A 143 8.55 3.37 -7.61
CA LYS A 143 9.69 4.23 -7.96
C LYS A 143 10.84 4.07 -6.98
N GLU A 144 10.60 4.32 -5.71
CA GLU A 144 11.70 4.52 -4.77
C GLU A 144 11.31 4.08 -3.36
N VAL A 145 12.25 3.42 -2.67
CA VAL A 145 12.24 3.29 -1.22
C VAL A 145 13.42 4.09 -0.69
N LYS A 146 13.19 4.99 0.26
CA LYS A 146 14.22 5.81 0.89
C LYS A 146 14.17 5.66 2.41
N ALA A 147 15.28 5.23 3.00
CA ALA A 147 15.46 5.15 4.43
C ALA A 147 16.86 5.60 4.86
N ILE A 148 17.07 5.82 6.16
CA ILE A 148 18.42 5.98 6.72
C ILE A 148 18.96 4.59 7.09
N ASN A 149 18.13 3.80 7.77
CA ASN A 149 18.47 2.43 8.17
C ASN A 149 17.43 1.46 7.60
N ILE A 150 17.91 0.39 6.97
CA ILE A 150 17.11 -0.76 6.55
C ILE A 150 17.69 -1.99 7.23
N VAL A 151 16.84 -2.72 7.93
CA VAL A 151 17.17 -4.01 8.53
C VAL A 151 16.14 -5.03 8.09
N LEU A 152 16.61 -6.10 7.45
CA LEU A 152 15.79 -7.21 6.95
C LEU A 152 16.24 -8.53 7.58
N TYR A 153 15.28 -9.35 7.98
CA TYR A 153 15.51 -10.70 8.52
C TYR A 153 14.60 -11.72 7.82
N ASP A 154 14.95 -13.00 7.95
CA ASP A 154 14.18 -14.13 7.45
C ASP A 154 13.86 -14.05 5.96
N PHE A 155 12.59 -13.85 5.59
CA PHE A 155 12.10 -13.76 4.20
C PHE A 155 11.43 -12.40 3.96
N ALA A 156 11.90 -11.36 4.65
CA ALA A 156 11.45 -10.01 4.41
C ALA A 156 12.01 -9.46 3.09
N GLU A 157 11.17 -8.75 2.35
CA GLU A 157 11.53 -8.26 1.03
C GLU A 157 11.19 -6.78 0.82
N ILE A 158 12.11 -6.08 0.14
CA ILE A 158 11.86 -4.76 -0.43
C ILE A 158 11.99 -4.84 -1.94
N TRP A 159 10.96 -4.40 -2.64
CA TRP A 159 10.92 -4.30 -4.10
C TRP A 159 10.74 -2.84 -4.53
N ALA A 160 11.71 -2.27 -5.26
CA ALA A 160 11.59 -0.93 -5.83
C ALA A 160 11.88 -0.94 -7.33
N ARG A 161 10.91 -0.58 -8.17
CA ARG A 161 11.14 -0.59 -9.64
C ARG A 161 12.13 0.48 -10.14
N GLY A 162 12.49 1.44 -9.30
CA GLY A 162 13.54 2.40 -9.58
C GLY A 162 14.76 2.10 -8.73
N LYS A 163 14.78 2.59 -7.48
CA LYS A 163 15.94 2.45 -6.59
C LYS A 163 15.56 2.25 -5.13
N VAL A 164 16.44 1.60 -4.38
CA VAL A 164 16.44 1.66 -2.91
C VAL A 164 17.61 2.53 -2.44
N GLU A 165 17.32 3.58 -1.66
CA GLU A 165 18.33 4.44 -1.05
C GLU A 165 18.36 4.26 0.47
N ALA A 166 19.46 3.69 0.98
CA ALA A 166 19.76 3.71 2.41
C ALA A 166 21.28 3.65 2.66
N PRO A 167 21.84 4.52 3.51
CA PRO A 167 23.25 4.47 3.86
C PRO A 167 23.61 3.26 4.74
N ASN A 168 22.68 2.76 5.55
CA ASN A 168 22.90 1.60 6.41
C ASN A 168 21.90 0.49 6.06
N ILE A 169 22.41 -0.61 5.52
CA ILE A 169 21.61 -1.79 5.17
C ILE A 169 22.20 -2.99 5.88
N ALA A 170 21.36 -3.73 6.59
CA ALA A 170 21.67 -5.04 7.16
C ALA A 170 20.60 -6.03 6.71
N THR A 171 21.02 -7.10 6.03
CA THR A 171 20.15 -8.18 5.56
C THR A 171 20.67 -9.49 6.12
N ASN A 172 19.78 -10.31 6.69
CA ASN A 172 20.11 -11.64 7.19
C ASN A 172 19.24 -12.70 6.52
N ASP A 173 19.67 -13.96 6.62
CA ASP A 173 18.94 -15.13 6.12
C ASP A 173 18.61 -15.06 4.62
N LEU A 174 17.34 -15.23 4.24
CA LEU A 174 16.84 -15.23 2.88
C LEU A 174 16.13 -13.91 2.52
N SER A 175 16.45 -12.83 3.26
CA SER A 175 15.87 -11.52 3.02
C SER A 175 16.50 -10.85 1.81
N GLY A 176 15.72 -10.00 1.13
CA GLY A 176 16.09 -9.48 -0.17
C GLY A 176 15.71 -8.02 -0.41
N ILE A 177 16.62 -7.30 -1.06
CA ILE A 177 16.33 -6.01 -1.69
C ILE A 177 16.45 -6.20 -3.19
N TYR A 178 15.38 -5.86 -3.90
CA TYR A 178 15.30 -5.94 -5.34
C TYR A 178 14.99 -4.55 -5.88
N ASP A 179 15.96 -3.94 -6.52
CA ASP A 179 15.72 -2.78 -7.38
C ASP A 179 16.07 -3.06 -8.83
N LYS A 180 15.62 -2.16 -9.71
CA LYS A 180 15.91 -2.31 -11.13
C LYS A 180 17.37 -1.92 -11.33
N VAL A 181 18.20 -2.89 -11.68
CA VAL A 181 19.55 -2.63 -12.19
C VAL A 181 19.39 -1.75 -13.43
N ASN A 182 19.90 -0.52 -13.36
CA ASN A 182 19.90 0.41 -14.50
C ASN A 182 20.83 -0.10 -15.59
#